data_AF-A0A8D8F3H4-F1
#
_entry.id   AF-A0A8D8F3H4-F1
#
_cell.length_a   1.000
_cell.length_b   1.000
_cell.length_c   1.000
_cell.angle_alpha   90.00
_cell.angle_beta   90.00
_cell.angle_gamma   90.00
#
_symmetry.space_group_name_H-M   'P 1'
#
loop_
_entity.id
_entity.type
_entity.pdbx_description
1 polymer ?
#
loop_
_entity_poly.entity_id
_entity_poly.type
_entity_poly.pdbx_seq_one_letter_code
_entity_poly.pdbx_strand_id
1 'polypeptide(L)'
;MVHFAVWPLLLLPLAAAAFNDVFDEELLIKPLPDGFVYSYFQFTTRWQLAANDSLLHTHLVSRSLAELFHHYDVSELHLSFTNGIWRYENWGFPVVDAGPGAEVWAWFANAKDDGEVDGRWKQLCGTLSGLFCASLSFVDGTNTFRPEYSLRPQTHRFGEELRVRYAALPREIVCTENLTPWKKLLPCKLREGFASLLTPDHVYSGNYHSLALHVRKLCEDAECGRFQLEVRQSVSLVQDQRLFGGKDWSVRKLFGQGMEGACTLAASSKLYVDVTDRSYEMTQVPTDVIRTTRGGASSVLYEYDIKQFERKQRMFNVAAVDRADPNVVSLIQPPPIYSKRFISGVGQERGRIVTRITNTHWTDLNLIIFENIPWFVPIYLHTLKITQGPIQLTPRTVKYIPGRQRERPSHLEIALTIPKRSTLELSIDFDYIFLKWQEYPPDASHGHYLQPSIISVLLPTARNYTSLPREAALFRDSFNATQPDGYFLQLRTEALLLTLPIPDFSMPYNVICLACTVVALAFGPIHNISTKKIVAKSKEPKDKPKWGQKIRGWFGKGKKKVEEVEGEGSGDKTELVEGEK
;
A
#
# COMPACT_ATOMS: atom_id res chain seq x y z
N MET A 1 35.56 -55.59 -38.27
CA MET A 1 35.71 -54.12 -38.23
C MET A 1 34.45 -53.53 -38.84
N VAL A 2 33.52 -53.08 -38.00
CA VAL A 2 32.23 -52.51 -38.43
C VAL A 2 32.43 -50.99 -38.50
N HIS A 3 32.48 -50.44 -39.70
CA HIS A 3 32.55 -49.00 -39.91
C HIS A 3 31.14 -48.39 -39.74
N PHE A 4 30.90 -47.72 -38.61
CA PHE A 4 29.78 -46.81 -38.45
C PHE A 4 30.07 -45.51 -39.21
N ALA A 5 29.33 -45.27 -40.28
CA ALA A 5 29.30 -43.98 -40.95
C ALA A 5 28.41 -43.01 -40.15
N VAL A 6 29.02 -42.01 -39.53
CA VAL A 6 28.32 -40.92 -38.84
C VAL A 6 28.00 -39.83 -39.86
N TRP A 7 26.71 -39.63 -40.14
CA TRP A 7 26.21 -38.51 -40.94
C TRP A 7 26.33 -37.22 -40.10
N PRO A 8 26.83 -36.07 -40.61
CA PRO A 8 26.81 -34.84 -39.84
C PRO A 8 25.37 -34.31 -39.84
N LEU A 9 24.76 -34.25 -38.66
CA LEU A 9 23.55 -33.45 -38.42
C LEU A 9 23.91 -31.98 -38.66
N LEU A 10 23.40 -31.44 -39.77
CA LEU A 10 23.34 -30.01 -40.03
C LEU A 10 22.58 -29.34 -38.88
N LEU A 11 23.31 -28.68 -37.98
CA LEU A 11 22.78 -27.73 -37.01
C LEU A 11 22.25 -26.54 -37.81
N LEU A 12 20.97 -26.59 -38.19
CA LEU A 12 20.19 -25.40 -38.51
C LEU A 12 20.33 -24.44 -37.32
N PRO A 13 20.76 -23.17 -37.52
CA PRO A 13 20.68 -22.21 -36.44
C PRO A 13 19.19 -22.08 -36.11
N LEU A 14 18.78 -22.53 -34.92
CA LEU A 14 17.52 -22.06 -34.35
C LEU A 14 17.66 -20.54 -34.37
N ALA A 15 16.89 -19.88 -35.24
CA ALA A 15 16.65 -18.46 -35.12
C ALA A 15 16.11 -18.28 -33.69
N ALA A 16 16.94 -17.73 -32.81
CA ALA A 16 16.50 -17.36 -31.47
C ALA A 16 15.29 -16.47 -31.68
N ALA A 17 14.13 -16.89 -31.15
CA ALA A 17 12.95 -16.05 -31.13
C ALA A 17 13.38 -14.73 -30.48
N ALA A 18 13.37 -13.64 -31.26
CA ALA A 18 13.73 -12.33 -30.75
C ALA A 18 12.57 -11.90 -29.84
N PHE A 19 12.74 -12.11 -28.54
CA PHE A 19 11.81 -11.61 -27.53
C PHE A 19 11.95 -10.08 -27.47
N ASN A 20 10.86 -9.36 -27.73
CA ASN A 20 10.82 -7.90 -27.73
C ASN A 20 10.42 -7.35 -26.34
N ASP A 21 11.12 -7.83 -25.32
CA ASP A 21 10.94 -7.40 -23.93
C ASP A 21 12.13 -6.56 -23.50
N VAL A 22 11.86 -5.41 -22.85
CA VAL A 22 12.91 -4.51 -22.36
C VAL A 22 12.68 -4.24 -20.88
N PHE A 23 13.74 -4.43 -20.08
CA PHE A 23 13.75 -4.09 -18.67
C PHE A 23 14.75 -2.96 -18.41
N ASP A 24 14.32 -1.89 -17.75
CA ASP A 24 15.15 -0.74 -17.40
C ASP A 24 15.06 -0.48 -15.88
N GLU A 25 16.21 -0.15 -15.27
CA GLU A 25 16.30 0.22 -13.85
C GLU A 25 16.89 1.62 -13.68
N GLU A 26 16.20 2.45 -12.90
CA GLU A 26 16.61 3.82 -12.62
C GLU A 26 16.50 4.11 -11.13
N LEU A 27 17.49 4.84 -10.60
CA LEU A 27 17.47 5.36 -9.23
C LEU A 27 17.68 6.87 -9.29
N LEU A 28 16.77 7.64 -8.73
CA LEU A 28 16.95 9.07 -8.48
C LEU A 28 17.27 9.29 -7.01
N ILE A 29 18.35 10.01 -6.70
CA ILE A 29 18.65 10.53 -5.37
C ILE A 29 18.56 12.05 -5.44
N LYS A 30 17.60 12.60 -4.69
CA LYS A 30 17.36 14.04 -4.60
C LYS A 30 17.46 14.51 -3.15
N PRO A 31 18.40 15.40 -2.81
CA PRO A 31 18.42 16.02 -1.50
C PRO A 31 17.20 16.94 -1.34
N LEU A 32 16.56 16.87 -0.19
CA LEU A 32 15.48 17.76 0.18
C LEU A 32 16.01 18.89 1.08
N PRO A 33 15.37 20.06 1.11
CA PRO A 33 15.93 21.21 1.79
C PRO A 33 16.05 21.07 3.32
N ASP A 34 15.15 20.30 3.95
CA ASP A 34 15.08 20.11 5.41
C ASP A 34 16.12 19.13 6.00
N GLY A 35 17.12 18.72 5.21
CA GLY A 35 18.11 17.70 5.62
C GLY A 35 17.58 16.27 5.49
N PHE A 36 16.60 16.05 4.60
CA PHE A 36 16.16 14.73 4.19
C PHE A 36 16.74 14.39 2.81
N VAL A 37 16.82 13.11 2.47
CA VAL A 37 17.13 12.63 1.12
C VAL A 37 15.94 11.85 0.60
N TYR A 38 15.47 12.23 -0.58
CA TYR A 38 14.48 11.49 -1.34
C TYR A 38 15.20 10.54 -2.30
N SER A 39 14.95 9.24 -2.15
CA SER A 39 15.41 8.21 -3.08
C SER A 39 14.21 7.60 -3.79
N TYR A 40 14.22 7.60 -5.11
CA TYR A 40 13.16 7.04 -5.95
C TYR A 40 13.72 5.97 -6.88
N PHE A 41 13.33 4.73 -6.63
CA PHE A 41 13.65 3.57 -7.45
C PHE A 41 12.54 3.37 -8.46
N GLN A 42 12.89 3.14 -9.72
CA GLN A 42 11.96 2.80 -10.78
C GLN A 42 12.49 1.62 -11.59
N PHE A 43 11.66 0.59 -11.70
CA PHE A 43 11.90 -0.59 -12.49
C PHE A 43 10.79 -0.69 -13.52
N THR A 44 11.14 -0.62 -14.80
CA THR A 44 10.16 -0.58 -15.89
C THR A 44 10.39 -1.78 -16.81
N THR A 45 9.40 -2.65 -16.91
CA THR A 45 9.40 -3.77 -17.86
C THR A 45 8.37 -3.50 -18.94
N ARG A 46 8.78 -3.57 -20.20
CA ARG A 46 7.91 -3.40 -21.36
C ARG A 46 7.90 -4.68 -22.16
N TRP A 47 6.71 -5.20 -22.45
CA TRP A 47 6.50 -6.43 -23.20
C TRP A 47 5.54 -6.19 -24.36
N GLN A 48 5.98 -6.50 -25.58
CA GLN A 48 5.12 -6.45 -26.76
C GLN A 48 4.24 -7.70 -26.85
N LEU A 49 2.92 -7.50 -26.82
CA LEU A 49 1.91 -8.55 -26.90
C LEU A 49 1.60 -8.86 -28.36
N ALA A 50 1.98 -10.06 -28.81
CA ALA A 50 1.55 -10.55 -30.13
C ALA A 50 0.06 -10.95 -30.11
N ALA A 51 -0.63 -10.78 -31.23
CA ALA A 51 -2.08 -11.00 -31.33
C ALA A 51 -2.55 -12.44 -30.97
N ASN A 52 -1.65 -13.42 -31.08
CA ASN A 52 -1.92 -14.84 -30.77
C ASN A 52 -1.09 -15.35 -29.58
N ASP A 53 -0.50 -14.47 -28.78
CA ASP A 53 0.32 -14.92 -27.66
C ASP A 53 -0.59 -15.50 -26.57
N SER A 54 -0.29 -16.71 -26.10
CA SER A 54 -1.12 -17.40 -25.11
C SER A 54 -1.00 -16.80 -23.72
N LEU A 55 -0.11 -15.81 -23.53
CA LEU A 55 0.22 -15.16 -22.26
C LEU A 55 0.75 -16.13 -21.18
N LEU A 56 0.93 -17.40 -21.53
CA LEU A 56 1.45 -18.46 -20.68
C LEU A 56 2.99 -18.47 -20.63
N HIS A 57 3.64 -17.88 -21.62
CA HIS A 57 5.09 -17.85 -21.79
C HIS A 57 5.63 -16.43 -21.68
N THR A 58 5.67 -15.90 -20.46
CA THR A 58 6.31 -14.62 -20.17
C THR A 58 7.83 -14.76 -20.08
N HIS A 59 8.59 -13.83 -20.65
CA HIS A 59 10.05 -13.79 -20.53
C HIS A 59 10.52 -12.91 -19.36
N LEU A 60 10.33 -11.58 -19.44
CA LEU A 60 10.74 -10.66 -18.36
C LEU A 60 9.59 -10.31 -17.39
N VAL A 61 8.38 -10.09 -17.90
CA VAL A 61 7.22 -9.78 -17.06
C VAL A 61 6.87 -10.97 -16.19
N SER A 62 6.51 -10.76 -14.93
CA SER A 62 6.08 -11.86 -14.07
C SER A 62 4.74 -12.44 -14.55
N ARG A 63 4.67 -13.76 -14.65
CA ARG A 63 3.48 -14.50 -15.08
C ARG A 63 2.24 -14.13 -14.27
N SER A 64 2.37 -13.96 -12.95
CA SER A 64 1.26 -13.58 -12.07
C SER A 64 0.62 -12.24 -12.46
N LEU A 65 1.41 -11.26 -12.90
CA LEU A 65 0.90 -9.96 -13.35
C LEU A 65 0.26 -10.06 -14.74
N ALA A 66 0.88 -10.81 -15.65
CA ALA A 66 0.33 -11.04 -16.99
C ALA A 66 -1.04 -11.75 -16.94
N GLU A 67 -1.16 -12.82 -16.13
CA GLU A 67 -2.40 -13.57 -15.96
C GLU A 67 -3.51 -12.70 -15.35
N LEU A 68 -3.19 -11.86 -14.36
CA LEU A 68 -4.15 -10.95 -13.74
C LEU A 68 -4.74 -9.96 -14.76
N PHE A 69 -3.90 -9.38 -15.61
CA PHE A 69 -4.35 -8.44 -16.64
C PHE A 69 -5.23 -9.09 -17.69
N HIS A 70 -4.88 -10.32 -18.09
CA HIS A 70 -5.66 -11.08 -19.07
C HIS A 70 -6.99 -11.56 -18.50
N HIS A 71 -6.97 -12.18 -17.32
CA HIS A 71 -8.13 -12.85 -16.74
C HIS A 71 -9.23 -11.86 -16.34
N TYR A 72 -8.87 -10.65 -15.90
CA TYR A 72 -9.84 -9.64 -15.44
C TYR A 72 -10.13 -8.53 -16.46
N ASP A 73 -9.54 -8.59 -17.67
CA ASP A 73 -9.57 -7.53 -18.71
C ASP A 73 -9.24 -6.12 -18.16
N VAL A 74 -8.20 -6.04 -17.35
CA VAL A 74 -7.74 -4.76 -16.78
C VAL A 74 -6.92 -4.04 -17.85
N SER A 75 -7.26 -2.79 -18.13
CA SER A 75 -6.49 -1.94 -19.04
C SER A 75 -5.38 -1.18 -18.31
N GLU A 76 -5.64 -0.84 -17.05
CA GLU A 76 -4.72 -0.08 -16.21
C GLU A 76 -4.99 -0.42 -14.74
N LEU A 77 -3.92 -0.65 -13.98
CA LEU A 77 -3.94 -0.93 -12.55
C LEU A 77 -2.91 -0.05 -11.86
N HIS A 78 -3.33 0.59 -10.79
CA HIS A 78 -2.45 1.26 -9.85
C HIS A 78 -2.66 0.65 -8.48
N LEU A 79 -1.56 0.34 -7.82
CA LEU A 79 -1.52 -0.12 -6.46
C LEU A 79 -0.35 0.57 -5.75
N SER A 80 -0.61 1.17 -4.61
CA SER A 80 0.44 1.69 -3.74
C SER A 80 0.20 1.32 -2.29
N PHE A 81 1.27 1.01 -1.58
CA PHE A 81 1.31 0.84 -0.14
C PHE A 81 2.25 1.89 0.43
N THR A 82 1.74 2.80 1.23
CA THR A 82 2.51 3.95 1.70
C THR A 82 2.39 4.10 3.20
N ASN A 83 3.51 4.44 3.83
CA ASN A 83 3.56 4.87 5.20
C ASN A 83 4.24 6.24 5.29
N GLY A 84 3.73 7.09 6.15
CA GLY A 84 4.12 8.49 6.26
C GLY A 84 3.31 9.44 5.37
N ILE A 85 3.58 10.74 5.52
CA ILE A 85 2.91 11.81 4.78
C ILE A 85 3.96 12.57 3.99
N TRP A 86 3.72 12.76 2.70
CA TRP A 86 4.57 13.59 1.87
C TRP A 86 4.34 15.08 2.18
N ARG A 87 5.39 15.80 2.59
CA ARG A 87 5.29 17.22 2.94
C ARG A 87 5.43 18.10 1.71
N TYR A 88 4.35 18.27 0.95
CA TYR A 88 4.38 19.04 -0.31
C TYR A 88 4.96 20.45 -0.14
N GLU A 89 4.59 21.16 0.94
CA GLU A 89 5.04 22.53 1.22
C GLU A 89 6.57 22.66 1.23
N ASN A 90 7.29 21.66 1.77
CA ASN A 90 8.75 21.70 1.94
C ASN A 90 9.51 20.88 0.90
N TRP A 91 8.95 19.74 0.48
CA TRP A 91 9.64 18.76 -0.37
C TRP A 91 9.31 18.92 -1.86
N GLY A 92 8.30 19.74 -2.20
CA GLY A 92 7.79 19.84 -3.57
C GLY A 92 6.93 18.64 -3.94
N PHE A 93 6.84 18.34 -5.24
CA PHE A 93 6.06 17.21 -5.74
C PHE A 93 6.95 15.99 -6.00
N PRO A 94 6.57 14.79 -5.52
CA PRO A 94 7.35 13.56 -5.72
C PRO A 94 7.28 13.09 -7.18
N VAL A 95 8.07 12.08 -7.54
CA VAL A 95 8.01 11.49 -8.88
C VAL A 95 6.68 10.75 -9.08
N VAL A 96 6.31 9.96 -8.06
CA VAL A 96 5.02 9.28 -7.94
C VAL A 96 4.39 9.67 -6.61
N ASP A 97 3.18 10.21 -6.68
CA ASP A 97 2.41 10.61 -5.52
C ASP A 97 1.56 9.45 -5.00
N ALA A 98 1.55 9.23 -3.69
CA ALA A 98 0.75 8.20 -3.05
C ALA A 98 0.30 8.64 -1.65
N GLY A 99 -0.96 8.36 -1.31
CA GLY A 99 -1.50 8.64 0.02
C GLY A 99 -1.15 7.55 1.04
N PRO A 100 -1.22 7.83 2.35
CA PRO A 100 -0.98 6.84 3.40
C PRO A 100 -1.99 5.68 3.35
N GLY A 101 -1.49 4.47 3.65
CA GLY A 101 -2.22 3.21 3.57
C GLY A 101 -2.09 2.54 2.20
N ALA A 102 -3.01 1.62 1.90
CA ALA A 102 -3.10 0.97 0.61
C ALA A 102 -4.08 1.73 -0.28
N GLU A 103 -3.67 2.09 -1.49
CA GLU A 103 -4.50 2.75 -2.49
C GLU A 103 -4.51 1.88 -3.74
N VAL A 104 -5.70 1.57 -4.27
CA VAL A 104 -5.84 0.74 -5.47
C VAL A 104 -6.93 1.30 -6.38
N TRP A 105 -6.62 1.41 -7.66
CA TRP A 105 -7.63 1.67 -8.67
C TRP A 105 -7.31 0.97 -9.98
N ALA A 106 -8.37 0.56 -10.68
CA ALA A 106 -8.25 -0.14 -11.94
C ALA A 106 -9.26 0.38 -12.96
N TRP A 107 -8.85 0.40 -14.22
CA TRP A 107 -9.71 0.65 -15.37
C TRP A 107 -9.99 -0.66 -16.08
N PHE A 108 -11.27 -0.97 -16.22
CA PHE A 108 -11.75 -2.18 -16.89
C PHE A 108 -12.21 -1.85 -18.30
N ALA A 109 -11.81 -2.68 -19.27
CA ALA A 109 -12.33 -2.65 -20.63
C ALA A 109 -13.35 -3.76 -20.86
N ASN A 110 -14.12 -3.66 -21.95
CA ASN A 110 -15.00 -4.72 -22.46
C ASN A 110 -16.08 -5.24 -21.50
N ALA A 111 -16.46 -4.46 -20.48
CA ALA A 111 -17.51 -4.85 -19.55
C ALA A 111 -18.90 -4.47 -20.08
N LYS A 112 -19.89 -5.36 -19.94
CA LYS A 112 -21.27 -5.10 -20.38
C LYS A 112 -21.96 -4.11 -19.45
N ASP A 113 -21.87 -4.35 -18.16
CA ASP A 113 -22.51 -3.55 -17.12
C ASP A 113 -21.58 -3.27 -15.92
N ASP A 114 -22.08 -2.49 -14.96
CA ASP A 114 -21.34 -2.19 -13.72
C ASP A 114 -21.26 -3.38 -12.76
N GLY A 115 -22.23 -4.30 -12.81
CA GLY A 115 -22.27 -5.49 -11.96
C GLY A 115 -21.16 -6.48 -12.29
N GLU A 116 -20.88 -6.69 -13.57
CA GLU A 116 -19.74 -7.46 -14.05
C GLU A 116 -18.41 -6.84 -13.58
N VAL A 117 -18.26 -5.51 -13.68
CA VAL A 117 -17.06 -4.82 -13.19
C VAL A 117 -16.90 -4.97 -11.70
N ASP A 118 -17.97 -4.87 -10.90
CA ASP A 118 -17.89 -5.05 -9.45
C ASP A 118 -17.46 -6.49 -9.07
N GLY A 119 -17.93 -7.49 -9.81
CA GLY A 119 -17.50 -8.88 -9.65
C GLY A 119 -16.02 -9.09 -9.96
N ARG A 120 -15.56 -8.57 -11.12
CA ARG A 120 -14.14 -8.61 -11.52
C ARG A 120 -13.26 -7.84 -10.54
N TRP A 121 -13.71 -6.68 -10.07
CA TRP A 121 -13.03 -5.85 -9.07
C TRP A 121 -12.82 -6.60 -7.75
N LYS A 122 -13.86 -7.25 -7.22
CA LYS A 122 -13.75 -8.03 -5.99
C LYS A 122 -12.75 -9.18 -6.13
N GLN A 123 -12.78 -9.89 -7.26
CA GLN A 123 -11.84 -10.98 -7.53
C GLN A 123 -10.41 -10.45 -7.71
N LEU A 124 -10.24 -9.35 -8.42
CA LEU A 124 -8.96 -8.67 -8.62
C LEU A 124 -8.33 -8.27 -7.27
N CYS A 125 -9.08 -7.60 -6.40
CA CYS A 125 -8.61 -7.22 -5.06
C CYS A 125 -8.27 -8.43 -4.19
N GLY A 126 -9.05 -9.52 -4.28
CA GLY A 126 -8.74 -10.79 -3.62
C GLY A 126 -7.44 -11.44 -4.11
N THR A 127 -7.18 -11.43 -5.42
CA THR A 127 -5.94 -11.95 -6.00
C THR A 127 -4.73 -11.07 -5.65
N LEU A 128 -4.89 -9.74 -5.69
CA LEU A 128 -3.85 -8.80 -5.27
C LEU A 128 -3.51 -8.93 -3.78
N SER A 129 -4.51 -9.18 -2.94
CA SER A 129 -4.34 -9.47 -1.51
C SER A 129 -3.40 -10.65 -1.31
N GLY A 130 -3.60 -11.76 -2.03
CA GLY A 130 -2.73 -12.93 -1.98
C GLY A 130 -1.34 -12.68 -2.58
N LEU A 131 -1.24 -11.92 -3.68
CA LEU A 131 0.03 -11.64 -4.35
C LEU A 131 0.96 -10.77 -3.49
N PHE A 132 0.43 -9.77 -2.80
CA PHE A 132 1.19 -8.80 -2.02
C PHE A 132 1.16 -9.04 -0.51
N CYS A 133 0.50 -10.10 -0.03
CA CYS A 133 0.26 -10.33 1.41
C CYS A 133 -0.38 -9.12 2.10
N ALA A 134 -1.39 -8.54 1.45
CA ALA A 134 -2.05 -7.32 1.91
C ALA A 134 -3.53 -7.57 2.20
N SER A 135 -4.17 -6.74 3.02
CA SER A 135 -5.58 -6.88 3.39
C SER A 135 -6.58 -6.37 2.33
N LEU A 136 -6.20 -6.36 1.05
CA LEU A 136 -7.04 -5.88 -0.05
C LEU A 136 -8.33 -6.71 -0.26
N SER A 137 -8.44 -7.89 0.35
CA SER A 137 -9.67 -8.67 0.38
C SER A 137 -10.82 -7.98 1.13
N PHE A 138 -10.54 -6.97 1.96
CA PHE A 138 -11.55 -6.12 2.60
C PHE A 138 -12.12 -5.05 1.66
N VAL A 139 -11.65 -4.96 0.42
CA VAL A 139 -12.26 -4.09 -0.59
C VAL A 139 -13.58 -4.71 -1.04
N ASP A 140 -14.67 -3.99 -0.82
CA ASP A 140 -16.04 -4.38 -1.14
C ASP A 140 -16.87 -3.16 -1.60
N GLY A 141 -18.18 -3.32 -1.75
CA GLY A 141 -19.06 -2.22 -2.16
C GLY A 141 -19.09 -1.04 -1.18
N THR A 142 -18.74 -1.26 0.09
CA THR A 142 -18.83 -0.26 1.16
C THR A 142 -17.68 0.73 1.16
N ASN A 143 -16.55 0.38 0.53
CA ASN A 143 -15.35 1.21 0.41
C ASN A 143 -14.86 1.38 -1.05
N THR A 144 -15.67 0.99 -2.03
CA THR A 144 -15.39 1.19 -3.45
C THR A 144 -16.09 2.44 -4.00
N PHE A 145 -15.34 3.24 -4.75
CA PHE A 145 -15.77 4.49 -5.37
C PHE A 145 -15.67 4.43 -6.90
N ARG A 146 -16.42 5.32 -7.55
CA ARG A 146 -16.48 5.45 -9.02
C ARG A 146 -16.24 6.92 -9.41
N PRO A 147 -14.99 7.41 -9.36
CA PRO A 147 -14.67 8.79 -9.74
C PRO A 147 -14.94 9.06 -11.22
N GLU A 148 -15.59 10.18 -11.53
CA GLU A 148 -15.92 10.59 -12.90
C GLU A 148 -14.94 11.64 -13.45
N TYR A 149 -14.38 12.48 -12.56
CA TYR A 149 -13.60 13.65 -12.95
C TYR A 149 -12.13 13.58 -12.52
N SER A 150 -11.87 13.12 -11.29
CA SER A 150 -10.55 13.18 -10.65
C SER A 150 -9.52 12.22 -11.27
N LEU A 151 -9.93 11.01 -11.62
CA LEU A 151 -9.06 10.01 -12.24
C LEU A 151 -9.22 10.01 -13.75
N ARG A 152 -8.09 9.97 -14.47
CA ARG A 152 -8.04 9.83 -15.93
C ARG A 152 -7.12 8.67 -16.30
N PRO A 153 -7.51 7.83 -17.27
CA PRO A 153 -6.66 6.71 -17.69
C PRO A 153 -5.36 7.22 -18.32
N GLN A 154 -4.24 6.58 -18.04
CA GLN A 154 -2.93 6.88 -18.66
C GLN A 154 -2.66 6.01 -19.89
N THR A 155 -3.67 5.27 -20.38
CA THR A 155 -3.62 4.44 -21.58
C THR A 155 -3.98 5.25 -22.83
N HIS A 156 -3.46 4.84 -24.00
CA HIS A 156 -3.58 5.58 -25.27
C HIS A 156 -4.92 5.40 -26.00
N ARG A 157 -5.98 4.90 -25.34
CA ARG A 157 -7.29 4.70 -25.98
C ARG A 157 -8.30 5.78 -25.60
N PHE A 158 -8.65 6.59 -26.59
CA PHE A 158 -9.86 7.41 -26.62
C PHE A 158 -10.89 6.70 -27.50
N GLY A 159 -11.86 5.97 -26.91
CA GLY A 159 -12.95 5.36 -27.70
C GLY A 159 -13.74 4.23 -27.03
N GLU A 160 -13.11 3.44 -26.14
CA GLU A 160 -13.83 2.43 -25.35
C GLU A 160 -14.34 3.04 -24.03
N GLU A 161 -15.56 2.67 -23.63
CA GLU A 161 -16.12 3.03 -22.31
C GLU A 161 -15.35 2.29 -21.21
N LEU A 162 -14.24 2.88 -20.74
CA LEU A 162 -13.50 2.37 -19.60
C LEU A 162 -14.25 2.70 -18.30
N ARG A 163 -14.41 1.70 -17.44
CA ARG A 163 -15.05 1.86 -16.13
C ARG A 163 -14.00 1.77 -15.03
N VAL A 164 -13.93 2.79 -14.18
CA VAL A 164 -12.99 2.85 -13.06
C VAL A 164 -13.61 2.30 -11.77
N ARG A 165 -12.79 1.63 -10.97
CA ARG A 165 -13.04 1.35 -9.56
C ARG A 165 -11.85 1.83 -8.75
N TYR A 166 -12.14 2.52 -7.64
CA TYR A 166 -11.15 3.05 -6.72
C TYR A 166 -11.48 2.58 -5.31
N ALA A 167 -10.48 2.16 -4.54
CA ALA A 167 -10.60 1.96 -3.11
C ALA A 167 -9.29 2.34 -2.41
N ALA A 168 -9.38 2.76 -1.16
CA ALA A 168 -8.22 2.88 -0.30
C ALA A 168 -8.49 2.27 1.08
N LEU A 169 -7.45 1.70 1.68
CA LEU A 169 -7.46 1.12 3.02
C LEU A 169 -6.39 1.85 3.84
N PRO A 170 -6.77 2.92 4.57
CA PRO A 170 -5.80 3.80 5.23
C PRO A 170 -5.05 3.12 6.39
N ARG A 171 -5.56 1.98 6.87
CA ARG A 171 -4.92 1.16 7.93
C ARG A 171 -3.93 0.13 7.39
N GLU A 172 -4.00 -0.15 6.10
CA GLU A 172 -3.11 -1.10 5.45
C GLU A 172 -1.82 -0.37 5.05
N ILE A 173 -0.95 -0.12 6.02
CA ILE A 173 0.36 0.46 5.78
C ILE A 173 1.29 -0.56 5.12
N VAL A 174 2.36 -0.08 4.50
CA VAL A 174 3.38 -0.95 3.93
C VAL A 174 4.18 -1.66 5.05
N CYS A 175 4.29 -2.97 4.95
CA CYS A 175 4.94 -3.86 5.91
C CYS A 175 6.06 -4.67 5.25
N THR A 176 6.97 -5.23 6.06
CA THR A 176 8.09 -6.03 5.56
C THR A 176 7.63 -7.23 4.72
N GLU A 177 6.44 -7.77 5.01
CA GLU A 177 5.78 -8.84 4.27
C GLU A 177 5.38 -8.44 2.85
N ASN A 178 5.19 -7.15 2.54
CA ASN A 178 4.85 -6.68 1.19
C ASN A 178 6.10 -6.52 0.29
N LEU A 179 7.24 -6.14 0.86
CA LEU A 179 8.47 -5.87 0.07
C LEU A 179 9.00 -7.13 -0.61
N THR A 180 9.00 -8.27 0.08
CA THR A 180 9.52 -9.53 -0.47
C THR A 180 8.74 -10.01 -1.70
N PRO A 181 7.39 -10.15 -1.68
CA PRO A 181 6.63 -10.51 -2.87
C PRO A 181 6.75 -9.45 -3.96
N TRP A 182 6.79 -8.16 -3.61
CA TRP A 182 6.97 -7.09 -4.59
C TRP A 182 8.30 -7.22 -5.35
N LYS A 183 9.41 -7.49 -4.66
CA LYS A 183 10.74 -7.72 -5.30
C LYS A 183 10.78 -9.01 -6.11
N LYS A 184 10.00 -10.03 -5.75
CA LYS A 184 9.92 -11.29 -6.51
C LYS A 184 9.31 -11.12 -7.91
N LEU A 185 8.56 -10.05 -8.15
CA LEU A 185 7.99 -9.74 -9.46
C LEU A 185 9.02 -9.15 -10.45
N LEU A 186 10.18 -8.68 -9.94
CA LEU A 186 11.24 -8.10 -10.77
C LEU A 186 12.05 -9.19 -11.48
N PRO A 187 12.51 -8.97 -12.73
CA PRO A 187 13.31 -9.94 -13.48
C PRO A 187 14.59 -10.38 -12.76
N CYS A 188 15.35 -9.44 -12.18
CA CYS A 188 16.58 -9.71 -11.42
C CYS A 188 16.36 -10.08 -9.94
N LYS A 189 15.10 -10.24 -9.52
CA LYS A 189 14.69 -10.66 -8.17
C LYS A 189 15.36 -9.82 -7.07
N LEU A 190 16.12 -10.47 -6.19
CA LEU A 190 16.55 -9.92 -4.89
C LEU A 190 18.02 -9.56 -4.81
N ARG A 191 18.89 -10.09 -5.69
CA ARG A 191 20.34 -10.12 -5.46
C ARG A 191 21.18 -9.19 -6.32
N GLU A 192 20.67 -8.75 -7.47
CA GLU A 192 21.42 -7.93 -8.43
C GLU A 192 20.71 -6.60 -8.71
N GLY A 193 21.46 -5.63 -9.24
CA GLY A 193 20.95 -4.31 -9.62
C GLY A 193 20.49 -3.46 -8.43
N PHE A 194 19.67 -2.44 -8.71
CA PHE A 194 19.17 -1.54 -7.66
C PHE A 194 18.22 -2.24 -6.66
N ALA A 195 17.61 -3.37 -7.05
CA ALA A 195 16.76 -4.15 -6.16
C ALA A 195 17.55 -4.70 -4.96
N SER A 196 18.87 -4.91 -5.09
CA SER A 196 19.74 -5.32 -3.98
C SER A 196 19.77 -4.27 -2.85
N LEU A 197 19.71 -2.97 -3.15
CA LEU A 197 19.73 -1.89 -2.16
C LEU A 197 18.47 -1.82 -1.28
N LEU A 198 17.37 -2.43 -1.73
CA LEU A 198 16.10 -2.44 -1.01
C LEU A 198 16.11 -3.48 0.12
N THR A 199 16.83 -3.17 1.20
CA THR A 199 16.86 -3.93 2.45
C THR A 199 15.76 -3.46 3.40
N PRO A 200 15.03 -4.36 4.10
CA PRO A 200 13.93 -3.97 4.98
C PRO A 200 14.34 -2.91 6.01
N ASP A 201 15.45 -3.11 6.72
CA ASP A 201 15.88 -2.22 7.82
C ASP A 201 16.06 -0.75 7.37
N HIS A 202 16.57 -0.54 6.15
CA HIS A 202 16.80 0.81 5.61
C HIS A 202 15.59 1.41 4.89
N VAL A 203 14.72 0.56 4.33
CA VAL A 203 13.47 0.98 3.69
C VAL A 203 12.47 1.48 4.75
N TYR A 204 12.28 0.71 5.83
CA TYR A 204 11.25 0.96 6.84
C TYR A 204 11.67 1.93 7.95
N SER A 205 12.95 2.33 8.00
CA SER A 205 13.43 3.38 8.90
C SER A 205 13.20 4.81 8.38
N GLY A 206 12.78 4.97 7.11
CA GLY A 206 12.48 6.27 6.51
C GLY A 206 11.16 6.87 7.01
N ASN A 207 11.11 8.20 7.10
CA ASN A 207 9.93 8.97 7.52
C ASN A 207 8.75 8.87 6.53
N TYR A 208 9.06 8.60 5.26
CA TYR A 208 8.08 8.30 4.23
C TYR A 208 8.64 7.16 3.38
N HIS A 209 7.86 6.12 3.17
CA HIS A 209 8.21 5.06 2.25
C HIS A 209 6.97 4.52 1.56
N SER A 210 7.05 4.34 0.24
CA SER A 210 5.94 3.92 -0.60
C SER A 210 6.42 2.87 -1.59
N LEU A 211 5.73 1.73 -1.65
CA LEU A 211 5.85 0.73 -2.71
C LEU A 211 4.70 0.93 -3.67
N ALA A 212 4.98 1.04 -4.96
CA ALA A 212 3.94 1.14 -5.97
C ALA A 212 4.15 0.12 -7.10
N LEU A 213 3.03 -0.32 -7.66
CA LEU A 213 2.92 -1.09 -8.88
C LEU A 213 1.92 -0.36 -9.78
N HIS A 214 2.39 0.07 -10.93
CA HIS A 214 1.57 0.62 -11.99
C HIS A 214 1.72 -0.26 -13.22
N VAL A 215 0.61 -0.75 -13.74
CA VAL A 215 0.60 -1.57 -14.94
C VAL A 215 -0.43 -1.00 -15.90
N ARG A 216 -0.06 -0.85 -17.17
CA ARG A 216 -0.95 -0.28 -18.18
C ARG A 216 -0.71 -0.92 -19.55
N LYS A 217 -1.79 -0.98 -20.32
CA LYS A 217 -1.79 -1.42 -21.72
C LYS A 217 -1.65 -0.21 -22.64
N LEU A 218 -0.57 -0.18 -23.41
CA LEU A 218 -0.24 0.86 -24.37
C LEU A 218 -0.46 0.34 -25.79
N CYS A 219 -0.77 1.24 -26.72
CA CYS A 219 -0.79 0.94 -28.15
C CYS A 219 0.64 1.10 -28.68
N GLU A 220 1.13 0.12 -29.43
CA GLU A 220 2.42 0.25 -30.11
C GLU A 220 2.32 1.18 -31.32
N ASP A 221 1.23 1.05 -32.07
CA ASP A 221 0.95 1.80 -33.30
C ASP A 221 -0.26 2.73 -33.13
N ALA A 222 -0.33 3.77 -33.95
CA ALA A 222 -1.48 4.71 -33.97
C ALA A 222 -2.82 4.03 -34.28
N GLU A 223 -2.79 2.94 -35.07
CA GLU A 223 -3.97 2.11 -35.36
C GLU A 223 -4.32 1.13 -34.22
N CYS A 224 -3.46 1.04 -33.19
CA CYS A 224 -3.63 0.21 -32.00
C CYS A 224 -3.96 -1.28 -32.28
N GLY A 225 -3.40 -1.82 -33.37
CA GLY A 225 -3.50 -3.25 -33.72
C GLY A 225 -2.57 -4.15 -32.90
N ARG A 226 -1.52 -3.57 -32.31
CA ARG A 226 -0.57 -4.23 -31.40
C ARG A 226 -0.51 -3.49 -30.08
N PHE A 227 -0.37 -4.26 -29.01
CA PHE A 227 -0.35 -3.74 -27.66
C PHE A 227 0.98 -3.99 -27.00
N GLN A 228 1.38 -3.07 -26.13
CA GLN A 228 2.51 -3.23 -25.24
C GLN A 228 2.02 -3.18 -23.80
N LEU A 229 2.39 -4.19 -23.00
CA LEU A 229 2.18 -4.16 -21.56
C LEU A 229 3.37 -3.47 -20.91
N GLU A 230 3.11 -2.38 -20.19
CA GLU A 230 4.11 -1.70 -19.38
C GLU A 230 3.83 -2.00 -17.90
N VAL A 231 4.83 -2.57 -17.23
CA VAL A 231 4.85 -2.82 -15.78
C VAL A 231 5.90 -1.92 -15.16
N ARG A 232 5.45 -0.93 -14.39
CA ARG A 232 6.30 -0.02 -13.63
C ARG A 232 6.18 -0.31 -12.14
N GLN A 233 7.27 -0.73 -11.55
CA GLN A 233 7.42 -0.95 -10.12
C GLN A 233 8.30 0.17 -9.56
N SER A 234 7.81 0.92 -8.57
CA SER A 234 8.59 1.99 -7.95
C SER A 234 8.64 1.93 -6.43
N VAL A 235 9.74 2.40 -5.86
CA VAL A 235 9.90 2.62 -4.41
C VAL A 235 10.31 4.05 -4.16
N SER A 236 9.52 4.79 -3.37
CA SER A 236 9.86 6.14 -2.91
C SER A 236 10.27 6.07 -1.44
N LEU A 237 11.42 6.62 -1.07
CA LEU A 237 11.93 6.66 0.30
C LEU A 237 12.38 8.07 0.66
N VAL A 238 12.00 8.55 1.84
CA VAL A 238 12.51 9.79 2.43
C VAL A 238 13.20 9.45 3.75
N GLN A 239 14.50 9.69 3.80
CA GLN A 239 15.34 9.38 4.96
C GLN A 239 15.93 10.65 5.55
N ASP A 240 16.00 10.73 6.88
CA ASP A 240 16.60 11.86 7.59
C ASP A 240 18.13 11.72 7.65
N GLN A 241 18.86 12.68 7.08
CA GLN A 241 20.33 12.68 7.08
C GLN A 241 20.91 12.79 8.49
N ARG A 242 20.18 13.39 9.43
CA ARG A 242 20.64 13.60 10.81
C ARG A 242 20.87 12.29 11.55
N LEU A 243 20.13 11.24 11.18
CA LEU A 243 20.31 9.89 11.71
C LEU A 243 21.65 9.26 11.26
N PHE A 244 22.25 9.76 10.18
CA PHE A 244 23.48 9.24 9.58
C PHE A 244 24.73 10.09 9.87
N GLY A 245 24.65 10.96 10.88
CA GLY A 245 25.80 11.67 11.44
C GLY A 245 26.27 12.89 10.65
N GLY A 246 25.41 13.53 9.85
CA GLY A 246 25.74 14.80 9.18
C GLY A 246 24.91 15.08 7.93
N LYS A 247 25.32 16.10 7.16
CA LYS A 247 24.72 16.46 5.85
C LYS A 247 25.20 15.56 4.70
N ASP A 248 26.30 14.85 4.93
CA ASP A 248 26.94 14.00 3.93
C ASP A 248 26.23 12.65 3.84
N TRP A 249 25.99 12.20 2.62
CA TRP A 249 25.35 10.92 2.36
C TRP A 249 26.16 10.09 1.38
N SER A 250 25.96 8.78 1.44
CA SER A 250 26.48 7.84 0.45
C SER A 250 25.47 6.74 0.22
N VAL A 251 25.55 6.08 -0.94
CA VAL A 251 24.68 4.92 -1.24
C VAL A 251 24.75 3.90 -0.11
N ARG A 252 25.96 3.60 0.39
CA ARG A 252 26.15 2.70 1.53
C ARG A 252 25.53 3.21 2.84
N LYS A 253 25.59 4.52 3.14
CA LYS A 253 24.96 5.06 4.35
C LYS A 253 23.43 5.01 4.27
N LEU A 254 22.87 5.32 3.10
CA LEU A 254 21.41 5.36 2.88
C LEU A 254 20.79 3.96 2.91
N PHE A 255 21.45 2.97 2.32
CA PHE A 255 20.89 1.63 2.10
C PHE A 255 21.57 0.49 2.88
N GLY A 256 22.57 0.83 3.71
CA GLY A 256 23.37 -0.12 4.50
C GLY A 256 24.46 -0.85 3.72
N GLN A 257 24.36 -0.89 2.39
CA GLN A 257 25.30 -1.61 1.53
C GLN A 257 25.57 -0.86 0.21
N GLY A 258 26.69 -1.19 -0.43
CA GLY A 258 26.94 -0.79 -1.81
C GLY A 258 26.31 -1.75 -2.80
N MET A 259 26.40 -1.47 -4.09
CA MET A 259 25.94 -2.39 -5.13
C MET A 259 27.10 -3.20 -5.68
N GLU A 260 26.91 -4.51 -5.87
CA GLU A 260 27.95 -5.38 -6.45
C GLU A 260 28.08 -5.20 -7.97
N GLY A 261 26.95 -4.96 -8.67
CA GLY A 261 26.89 -4.81 -10.12
C GLY A 261 25.49 -4.42 -10.61
N ALA A 262 25.36 -4.25 -11.93
CA ALA A 262 24.06 -4.00 -12.55
C ALA A 262 23.25 -5.30 -12.69
N CYS A 263 21.95 -5.19 -12.92
CA CYS A 263 21.14 -6.35 -13.29
C CYS A 263 21.53 -6.84 -14.69
N THR A 264 21.87 -8.12 -14.81
CA THR A 264 22.28 -8.73 -16.10
C THR A 264 21.16 -8.71 -17.16
N LEU A 265 19.91 -8.82 -16.73
CA LEU A 265 18.72 -8.77 -17.60
C LEU A 265 18.26 -7.35 -17.96
N ALA A 266 18.75 -6.32 -17.26
CA ALA A 266 18.38 -4.94 -17.54
C ALA A 266 19.07 -4.47 -18.83
N ALA A 267 18.36 -3.77 -19.69
CA ALA A 267 18.93 -3.05 -20.84
C ALA A 267 19.75 -1.86 -20.34
N SER A 268 19.21 -1.09 -19.38
CA SER A 268 19.92 0.02 -18.73
C SER A 268 19.75 0.01 -17.20
N SER A 269 20.82 0.37 -16.49
CA SER A 269 20.84 0.54 -15.03
C SER A 269 21.56 1.85 -14.70
N LYS A 270 20.78 2.92 -14.44
CA LYS A 270 21.32 4.28 -14.29
C LYS A 270 20.94 4.91 -12.96
N LEU A 271 21.92 5.57 -12.32
CA LEU A 271 21.70 6.39 -11.12
C LEU A 271 21.77 7.87 -11.50
N TYR A 272 20.76 8.61 -11.10
CA TYR A 272 20.62 10.06 -11.23
C TYR A 272 20.73 10.73 -9.86
N VAL A 273 21.64 11.69 -9.71
CA VAL A 273 21.77 12.50 -8.49
C VAL A 273 21.44 13.95 -8.80
N ASP A 274 20.43 14.50 -8.14
CA ASP A 274 20.05 15.92 -8.29
C ASP A 274 21.00 16.82 -7.52
N VAL A 275 21.70 17.69 -8.25
CA VAL A 275 22.71 18.64 -7.71
C VAL A 275 22.33 20.09 -7.96
N THR A 276 21.07 20.38 -8.35
CA THR A 276 20.62 21.70 -8.82
C THR A 276 20.93 22.83 -7.84
N ASP A 277 20.59 22.64 -6.57
CA ASP A 277 20.71 23.69 -5.52
C ASP A 277 21.84 23.41 -4.52
N ARG A 278 22.74 22.45 -4.82
CA ARG A 278 23.77 21.98 -3.89
C ARG A 278 25.13 21.82 -4.55
N SER A 279 26.15 22.40 -3.94
CA SER A 279 27.55 22.23 -4.33
C SER A 279 28.15 20.99 -3.66
N TYR A 280 27.83 19.82 -4.21
CA TYR A 280 28.41 18.56 -3.74
C TYR A 280 29.78 18.30 -4.33
N GLU A 281 30.70 17.85 -3.48
CA GLU A 281 31.89 17.12 -3.93
C GLU A 281 31.58 15.63 -3.96
N MET A 282 31.61 15.04 -5.15
CA MET A 282 31.33 13.62 -5.35
C MET A 282 32.62 12.81 -5.29
N THR A 283 32.58 11.67 -4.59
CA THR A 283 33.74 10.75 -4.53
C THR A 283 34.04 10.05 -5.84
N GLN A 284 33.07 10.00 -6.77
CA GLN A 284 33.24 9.43 -8.10
C GLN A 284 32.83 10.44 -9.17
N VAL A 285 33.60 10.46 -10.26
CA VAL A 285 33.30 11.26 -11.44
C VAL A 285 32.02 10.72 -12.10
N PRO A 286 31.03 11.57 -12.39
CA PRO A 286 29.82 11.15 -13.09
C PRO A 286 30.14 10.72 -14.52
N THR A 287 29.36 9.78 -15.04
CA THR A 287 29.44 9.34 -16.44
C THR A 287 29.02 10.47 -17.38
N ASP A 288 27.96 11.20 -17.00
CA ASP A 288 27.47 12.35 -17.76
C ASP A 288 26.83 13.40 -16.81
N VAL A 289 26.73 14.65 -17.27
CA VAL A 289 26.09 15.76 -16.56
C VAL A 289 24.90 16.26 -17.37
N ILE A 290 23.70 15.90 -16.93
CA ILE A 290 22.45 16.21 -17.61
C ILE A 290 21.93 17.54 -17.12
N ARG A 291 21.74 18.48 -18.05
CA ARG A 291 21.04 19.74 -17.81
C ARG A 291 19.67 19.65 -18.45
N THR A 292 18.63 19.61 -17.62
CA THR A 292 17.25 19.48 -18.09
C THR A 292 16.47 20.74 -17.76
N THR A 293 15.64 21.17 -18.70
CA THR A 293 14.73 22.30 -18.52
C THR A 293 13.28 21.86 -18.73
N ARG A 294 12.43 22.06 -17.73
CA ARG A 294 11.00 21.73 -17.77
C ARG A 294 10.20 22.94 -17.32
N GLY A 295 9.37 23.49 -18.22
CA GLY A 295 8.36 24.49 -17.84
C GLY A 295 8.95 25.70 -17.10
N GLY A 296 10.13 26.15 -17.53
CA GLY A 296 10.89 27.27 -16.95
C GLY A 296 11.80 26.91 -15.77
N ALA A 297 11.71 25.70 -15.20
CA ALA A 297 12.62 25.22 -14.16
C ALA A 297 13.80 24.46 -14.79
N SER A 298 15.03 24.80 -14.39
CA SER A 298 16.24 24.11 -14.82
C SER A 298 16.77 23.26 -13.68
N SER A 299 17.10 22.00 -13.94
CA SER A 299 17.80 21.13 -12.99
C SER A 299 19.05 20.51 -13.60
N VAL A 300 20.02 20.23 -12.74
CA VAL A 300 21.30 19.61 -13.09
C VAL A 300 21.38 18.27 -12.38
N LEU A 301 21.51 17.20 -13.15
CA LEU A 301 21.58 15.83 -12.66
C LEU A 301 22.93 15.21 -13.06
N TYR A 302 23.57 14.51 -12.12
CA TYR A 302 24.71 13.66 -12.40
C TYR A 302 24.24 12.25 -12.72
N GLU A 303 24.63 11.73 -13.88
CA GLU A 303 24.32 10.37 -14.32
C GLU A 303 25.51 9.44 -14.02
N TYR A 304 25.23 8.29 -13.42
CA TYR A 304 26.18 7.20 -13.21
C TYR A 304 25.64 5.92 -13.88
N ASP A 305 26.36 5.41 -14.88
CA ASP A 305 26.02 4.15 -15.57
C ASP A 305 26.67 2.95 -14.86
N ILE A 306 25.85 2.18 -14.15
CA ILE A 306 26.32 1.10 -13.27
C ILE A 306 27.00 -0.02 -14.07
N LYS A 307 26.57 -0.27 -15.32
CA LYS A 307 27.19 -1.29 -16.18
C LYS A 307 28.64 -0.96 -16.54
N GLN A 308 28.99 0.34 -16.62
CA GLN A 308 30.37 0.76 -16.84
C GLN A 308 31.23 0.58 -15.59
N PHE A 309 30.64 0.75 -14.41
CA PHE A 309 31.33 0.55 -13.13
C PHE A 309 31.56 -0.93 -12.80
N GLU A 310 30.64 -1.82 -13.17
CA GLU A 310 30.76 -3.28 -12.97
C GLU A 310 32.04 -3.85 -13.58
N ARG A 311 32.47 -3.33 -14.74
CA ARG A 311 33.72 -3.72 -15.41
C ARG A 311 34.97 -3.50 -14.54
N LYS A 312 34.89 -2.65 -13.52
CA LYS A 312 35.99 -2.36 -12.59
C LYS A 312 36.06 -3.34 -11.42
N GLN A 313 35.13 -4.30 -11.31
CA GLN A 313 35.03 -5.31 -10.23
C GLN A 313 35.12 -4.73 -8.81
N ARG A 314 34.50 -3.57 -8.59
CA ARG A 314 34.43 -2.91 -7.27
C ARG A 314 32.97 -2.70 -6.91
N MET A 315 32.65 -2.83 -5.63
CA MET A 315 31.34 -2.41 -5.12
C MET A 315 31.11 -0.94 -5.43
N PHE A 316 30.04 -0.65 -6.16
CA PHE A 316 29.63 0.70 -6.49
C PHE A 316 29.11 1.41 -5.24
N ASN A 317 29.69 2.58 -4.96
CA ASN A 317 29.28 3.46 -3.89
C ASN A 317 29.70 4.89 -4.23
N VAL A 318 28.71 5.75 -4.47
CA VAL A 318 28.89 7.20 -4.60
C VAL A 318 28.60 7.84 -3.24
N ALA A 319 29.45 8.77 -2.84
CA ALA A 319 29.24 9.61 -1.68
C ALA A 319 29.29 11.09 -2.10
N ALA A 320 28.40 11.87 -1.52
CA ALA A 320 28.28 13.30 -1.72
C ALA A 320 28.63 14.00 -0.40
N VAL A 321 29.64 14.87 -0.47
CA VAL A 321 30.05 15.72 0.65
C VAL A 321 29.49 17.11 0.42
N ASP A 322 28.66 17.60 1.34
CA ASP A 322 28.06 18.92 1.25
C ASP A 322 29.05 19.97 1.75
N ARG A 323 29.64 20.75 0.82
CA ARG A 323 30.54 21.85 1.16
C ARG A 323 29.82 23.17 1.44
N ALA A 324 28.49 23.18 1.49
CA ALA A 324 27.73 24.39 1.81
C ALA A 324 28.07 24.89 3.22
N ASP A 325 28.29 26.20 3.35
CA ASP A 325 28.56 26.85 4.63
C ASP A 325 27.41 26.54 5.62
N PRO A 326 27.70 25.96 6.80
CA PRO A 326 26.67 25.65 7.79
C PRO A 326 25.88 26.88 8.27
N ASN A 327 26.40 28.10 8.08
CA ASN A 327 25.75 29.34 8.46
C ASN A 327 24.77 29.87 7.40
N VAL A 328 24.78 29.31 6.19
CA VAL A 328 23.89 29.72 5.10
C VAL A 328 22.65 28.84 5.10
N VAL A 329 21.51 29.43 5.46
CA VAL A 329 20.20 28.76 5.39
C VAL A 329 19.60 28.98 4.00
N SER A 330 19.34 27.89 3.28
CA SER A 330 18.63 27.94 2.00
C SER A 330 17.15 28.26 2.23
N LEU A 331 16.67 29.36 1.65
CA LEU A 331 15.25 29.72 1.68
C LEU A 331 14.46 28.78 0.76
N ILE A 332 13.65 27.92 1.35
CA ILE A 332 12.79 26.99 0.63
C ILE A 332 11.64 27.78 0.02
N GLN A 333 11.55 27.75 -1.30
CA GLN A 333 10.42 28.34 -2.00
C GLN A 333 9.28 27.32 -2.06
N PRO A 334 8.10 27.62 -1.50
CA PRO A 334 6.99 26.68 -1.50
C PRO A 334 6.54 26.37 -2.93
N PRO A 335 5.99 25.17 -3.18
CA PRO A 335 5.46 24.83 -4.49
C PRO A 335 4.24 25.70 -4.85
N PRO A 336 3.86 25.75 -6.15
CA PRO A 336 2.71 26.50 -6.64
C PRO A 336 1.39 26.23 -5.90
N ILE A 337 1.21 25.02 -5.39
CA ILE A 337 0.03 24.61 -4.66
C ILE A 337 0.38 23.56 -3.60
N TYR A 338 -0.28 23.63 -2.45
CA TYR A 338 -0.22 22.62 -1.40
C TYR A 338 -1.52 22.64 -0.59
N SER A 339 -1.79 21.57 0.16
CA SER A 339 -3.01 21.40 0.94
C SER A 339 -2.73 20.89 2.34
N LYS A 340 -3.63 21.21 3.27
CA LYS A 340 -3.69 20.66 4.63
C LYS A 340 -5.12 20.27 4.97
N ARG A 341 -5.33 19.06 5.47
CA ARG A 341 -6.64 18.52 5.84
C ARG A 341 -6.66 18.14 7.31
N PHE A 342 -7.72 18.52 8.02
CA PHE A 342 -7.88 18.26 9.45
C PHE A 342 -9.36 18.18 9.84
N ILE A 343 -9.63 17.58 10.99
CA ILE A 343 -10.97 17.56 11.60
C ILE A 343 -11.08 18.74 12.58
N SER A 344 -12.22 19.41 12.57
CA SER A 344 -12.60 20.48 13.50
C SER A 344 -13.94 20.14 14.15
N GLY A 345 -14.13 20.50 15.41
CA GLY A 345 -15.37 20.22 16.15
C GLY A 345 -15.12 20.05 17.64
N VAL A 346 -16.18 20.11 18.42
CA VAL A 346 -16.15 19.87 19.87
C VAL A 346 -17.22 18.85 20.22
N GLY A 347 -16.86 17.85 21.02
CA GLY A 347 -17.73 16.74 21.39
C GLY A 347 -17.70 15.57 20.40
N GLN A 348 -18.57 14.59 20.62
CA GLN A 348 -18.70 13.36 19.83
C GLN A 348 -20.06 13.28 19.10
N GLU A 349 -20.73 14.40 18.87
CA GLU A 349 -22.01 14.44 18.16
C GLU A 349 -21.83 14.94 16.72
N ARG A 350 -21.19 16.10 16.55
CA ARG A 350 -20.96 16.74 15.25
C ARG A 350 -19.50 17.10 15.06
N GLY A 351 -18.99 16.84 13.86
CA GLY A 351 -17.67 17.23 13.42
C GLY A 351 -17.71 17.97 12.09
N ARG A 352 -16.57 18.50 11.69
CA ARG A 352 -16.35 19.20 10.43
C ARG A 352 -15.04 18.73 9.83
N ILE A 353 -15.07 18.32 8.57
CA ILE A 353 -13.87 18.06 7.79
C ILE A 353 -13.49 19.38 7.13
N VAL A 354 -12.24 19.82 7.32
CA VAL A 354 -11.71 21.04 6.73
C VAL A 354 -10.50 20.71 5.87
N THR A 355 -10.57 21.05 4.59
CA THR A 355 -9.47 20.95 3.63
C THR A 355 -9.07 22.36 3.21
N ARG A 356 -7.87 22.79 3.63
CA ARG A 356 -7.29 24.09 3.30
C ARG A 356 -6.31 23.93 2.14
N ILE A 357 -6.54 24.64 1.04
CA ILE A 357 -5.71 24.58 -0.17
C ILE A 357 -5.13 25.96 -0.43
N THR A 358 -3.81 26.05 -0.56
CA THR A 358 -3.12 27.32 -0.79
C THR A 358 -2.53 27.34 -2.20
N ASN A 359 -2.93 28.32 -3.01
CA ASN A 359 -2.33 28.62 -4.29
C ASN A 359 -1.32 29.76 -4.12
N THR A 360 -0.02 29.46 -4.27
CA THR A 360 1.05 30.48 -4.24
C THR A 360 1.37 31.03 -5.63
N HIS A 361 0.80 30.44 -6.68
CA HIS A 361 1.00 30.83 -8.06
C HIS A 361 0.32 32.17 -8.40
N TRP A 362 0.82 32.82 -9.46
CA TRP A 362 0.39 34.13 -9.92
C TRP A 362 -0.87 34.12 -10.80
N THR A 363 -1.33 32.92 -11.15
CA THR A 363 -2.53 32.69 -11.96
C THR A 363 -3.54 31.88 -11.16
N ASP A 364 -4.79 31.97 -11.58
CA ASP A 364 -5.85 31.14 -11.07
C ASP A 364 -5.62 29.68 -11.53
N LEU A 365 -5.93 28.71 -10.67
CA LEU A 365 -5.76 27.29 -10.95
C LEU A 365 -7.10 26.58 -10.90
N ASN A 366 -7.35 25.70 -11.87
CA ASN A 366 -8.54 24.85 -11.87
C ASN A 366 -8.23 23.55 -11.13
N LEU A 367 -9.07 23.22 -10.15
CA LEU A 367 -8.92 22.07 -9.28
C LEU A 367 -10.14 21.17 -9.36
N ILE A 368 -9.90 19.86 -9.30
CA ILE A 368 -10.92 18.85 -9.03
C ILE A 368 -10.56 18.20 -7.70
N ILE A 369 -11.45 18.30 -6.72
CA ILE A 369 -11.29 17.71 -5.40
C ILE A 369 -12.21 16.51 -5.32
N PHE A 370 -11.66 15.34 -5.02
CA PHE A 370 -12.40 14.11 -4.77
C PHE A 370 -12.28 13.75 -3.29
N GLU A 371 -13.36 13.94 -2.55
CA GLU A 371 -13.47 13.56 -1.14
C GLU A 371 -13.97 12.12 -1.04
N ASN A 372 -13.11 11.27 -0.48
CA ASN A 372 -13.41 9.89 -0.18
C ASN A 372 -13.91 9.78 1.27
N ILE A 373 -15.23 9.63 1.44
CA ILE A 373 -15.86 9.62 2.75
C ILE A 373 -16.59 8.29 2.96
N PRO A 374 -16.20 7.49 3.97
CA PRO A 374 -16.82 6.20 4.21
C PRO A 374 -18.28 6.35 4.66
N TRP A 375 -19.06 5.29 4.50
CA TRP A 375 -20.49 5.28 4.81
C TRP A 375 -20.83 5.61 6.27
N PHE A 376 -19.88 5.41 7.19
CA PHE A 376 -20.05 5.69 8.61
C PHE A 376 -19.79 7.15 8.99
N VAL A 377 -19.46 8.00 8.01
CA VAL A 377 -19.35 9.46 8.18
C VAL A 377 -20.42 10.11 7.30
N PRO A 378 -21.67 10.21 7.79
CA PRO A 378 -22.73 10.88 7.06
C PRO A 378 -22.40 12.38 6.94
N ILE A 379 -22.25 12.83 5.71
CA ILE A 379 -22.04 14.25 5.38
C ILE A 379 -23.31 14.86 4.81
N TYR A 380 -23.47 16.16 5.03
CA TYR A 380 -24.62 16.90 4.54
C TYR A 380 -24.19 17.92 3.49
N LEU A 381 -24.66 17.76 2.26
CA LEU A 381 -24.25 18.66 1.17
C LEU A 381 -24.62 20.14 1.44
N HIS A 382 -25.71 20.40 2.17
CA HIS A 382 -26.13 21.77 2.52
C HIS A 382 -25.17 22.48 3.50
N THR A 383 -24.29 21.76 4.18
CA THR A 383 -23.27 22.33 5.08
C THR A 383 -21.94 22.61 4.37
N LEU A 384 -21.83 22.24 3.10
CA LEU A 384 -20.66 22.52 2.27
C LEU A 384 -20.44 24.03 2.16
N LYS A 385 -19.33 24.51 2.72
CA LYS A 385 -18.87 25.89 2.58
C LYS A 385 -17.51 25.89 1.92
N ILE A 386 -17.38 26.73 0.90
CA ILE A 386 -16.13 26.97 0.17
C ILE A 386 -15.83 28.45 0.33
N THR A 387 -14.80 28.79 1.09
CA THR A 387 -14.48 30.18 1.40
C THR A 387 -13.05 30.53 1.05
N GLN A 388 -12.84 31.80 0.71
CA GLN A 388 -11.55 32.44 0.56
C GLN A 388 -11.55 33.61 1.55
N GLY A 389 -11.06 33.36 2.77
CA GLY A 389 -11.22 34.30 3.88
C GLY A 389 -12.72 34.60 4.12
N PRO A 390 -13.17 35.86 4.02
CA PRO A 390 -14.58 36.21 4.21
C PRO A 390 -15.48 35.96 2.99
N ILE A 391 -14.90 35.68 1.82
CA ILE A 391 -15.65 35.56 0.56
C ILE A 391 -16.06 34.10 0.36
N GLN A 392 -17.34 33.85 0.07
CA GLN A 392 -17.82 32.52 -0.31
C GLN A 392 -17.67 32.31 -1.83
N LEU A 393 -17.07 31.20 -2.23
CA LEU A 393 -16.88 30.83 -3.63
C LEU A 393 -17.92 29.79 -4.05
N THR A 394 -18.39 29.91 -5.29
CA THR A 394 -19.29 28.93 -5.90
C THR A 394 -18.49 27.94 -6.75
N PRO A 395 -18.68 26.63 -6.55
CA PRO A 395 -18.05 25.62 -7.40
C PRO A 395 -18.68 25.62 -8.80
N ARG A 396 -17.90 25.27 -9.82
CA ARG A 396 -18.41 25.13 -11.20
C ARG A 396 -19.30 23.91 -11.34
N THR A 397 -18.93 22.82 -10.68
CA THR A 397 -19.67 21.55 -10.73
C THR A 397 -19.47 20.82 -9.41
N VAL A 398 -20.55 20.21 -8.92
CA VAL A 398 -20.53 19.34 -7.75
C VAL A 398 -21.24 18.05 -8.11
N LYS A 399 -20.54 16.93 -8.01
CA LYS A 399 -21.11 15.60 -8.13
C LYS A 399 -21.14 14.98 -6.75
N TYR A 400 -22.35 14.84 -6.22
CA TYR A 400 -22.58 14.23 -4.92
C TYR A 400 -23.45 12.99 -5.06
N ILE A 401 -23.02 11.91 -4.44
CA ILE A 401 -23.81 10.69 -4.31
C ILE A 401 -23.84 10.34 -2.81
N PRO A 402 -25.01 10.36 -2.17
CA PRO A 402 -25.10 10.12 -0.73
C PRO A 402 -24.69 8.69 -0.39
N GLY A 403 -23.92 8.56 0.69
CA GLY A 403 -23.57 7.26 1.26
C GLY A 403 -24.81 6.55 1.82
N ARG A 404 -24.77 5.22 1.75
CA ARG A 404 -25.75 4.33 2.37
C ARG A 404 -25.03 3.45 3.38
N GLN A 405 -25.49 3.47 4.62
CA GLN A 405 -24.81 2.76 5.71
C GLN A 405 -24.63 1.27 5.36
N ARG A 406 -23.40 0.77 5.48
CA ARG A 406 -23.00 -0.63 5.21
C ARG A 406 -23.22 -1.10 3.76
N GLU A 407 -23.55 -0.20 2.85
CA GLU A 407 -23.75 -0.54 1.44
C GLU A 407 -22.79 0.22 0.54
N ARG A 408 -22.67 1.53 0.71
CA ARG A 408 -21.95 2.41 -0.22
C ARG A 408 -21.40 3.66 0.46
N PRO A 409 -20.17 4.09 0.14
CA PRO A 409 -19.62 5.31 0.70
C PRO A 409 -20.25 6.59 0.11
N SER A 410 -19.95 7.74 0.72
CA SER A 410 -20.37 9.05 0.23
C SER A 410 -19.39 9.55 -0.82
N HIS A 411 -19.88 9.76 -2.04
CA HIS A 411 -19.08 10.29 -3.15
C HIS A 411 -19.24 11.81 -3.23
N LEU A 412 -18.14 12.54 -3.26
CA LEU A 412 -18.16 13.99 -3.46
C LEU A 412 -16.99 14.42 -4.35
N GLU A 413 -17.31 14.88 -5.56
CA GLU A 413 -16.35 15.51 -6.48
C GLU A 413 -16.75 16.97 -6.71
N ILE A 414 -15.79 17.89 -6.52
CA ILE A 414 -16.00 19.33 -6.63
C ILE A 414 -15.00 19.90 -7.63
N ALA A 415 -15.49 20.54 -8.68
CA ALA A 415 -14.68 21.28 -9.63
C ALA A 415 -14.78 22.79 -9.34
N LEU A 416 -13.67 23.44 -9.04
CA LEU A 416 -13.62 24.86 -8.70
C LEU A 416 -12.32 25.52 -9.19
N THR A 417 -12.31 26.84 -9.23
CA THR A 417 -11.11 27.62 -9.56
C THR A 417 -10.61 28.31 -8.30
N ILE A 418 -9.37 28.04 -7.89
CA ILE A 418 -8.72 28.76 -6.80
C ILE A 418 -8.05 30.02 -7.35
N PRO A 419 -8.35 31.22 -6.81
CA PRO A 419 -7.72 32.45 -7.27
C PRO A 419 -6.21 32.46 -7.02
N LYS A 420 -5.48 33.25 -7.80
CA LYS A 420 -4.05 33.49 -7.61
C LYS A 420 -3.74 33.94 -6.17
N ARG A 421 -2.64 33.46 -5.61
CA ARG A 421 -2.09 33.90 -4.30
C ARG A 421 -3.14 33.92 -3.19
N SER A 422 -3.93 32.86 -3.12
CA SER A 422 -5.05 32.77 -2.18
C SER A 422 -5.07 31.42 -1.48
N THR A 423 -5.74 31.40 -0.34
CA THR A 423 -6.02 30.18 0.42
C THR A 423 -7.51 29.94 0.43
N LEU A 424 -7.90 28.79 -0.08
CA LEU A 424 -9.25 28.24 -0.07
C LEU A 424 -9.45 27.39 1.18
N GLU A 425 -10.59 27.52 1.84
CA GLU A 425 -11.04 26.63 2.89
C GLU A 425 -12.33 25.93 2.43
N LEU A 426 -12.24 24.61 2.26
CA LEU A 426 -13.36 23.72 1.99
C LEU A 426 -13.78 23.08 3.31
N SER A 427 -15.00 23.31 3.76
CA SER A 427 -15.52 22.70 4.98
C SER A 427 -16.84 22.00 4.76
N ILE A 428 -17.00 20.80 5.32
CA ILE A 428 -18.26 20.05 5.33
C ILE A 428 -18.50 19.44 6.71
N ASP A 429 -19.73 19.58 7.21
CA ASP A 429 -20.10 19.05 8.52
C ASP A 429 -20.56 17.58 8.38
N PHE A 430 -20.25 16.77 9.38
CA PHE A 430 -20.64 15.37 9.50
C PHE A 430 -21.10 15.05 10.93
N ASP A 431 -21.90 13.98 11.06
CA ASP A 431 -22.32 13.47 12.37
C ASP A 431 -21.56 12.19 12.73
N TYR A 432 -21.29 12.01 14.02
CA TYR A 432 -20.76 10.76 14.54
C TYR A 432 -21.89 9.73 14.65
N ILE A 433 -21.68 8.52 14.14
CA ILE A 433 -22.64 7.42 14.28
C ILE A 433 -22.09 6.32 15.17
N PHE A 434 -23.00 5.57 15.79
CA PHE A 434 -22.65 4.35 16.48
C PHE A 434 -22.48 3.21 15.48
N LEU A 435 -21.32 2.57 15.54
CA LEU A 435 -21.07 1.32 14.85
C LEU A 435 -21.53 0.14 15.71
N LYS A 436 -21.79 -1.00 15.07
CA LYS A 436 -22.01 -2.25 15.79
C LYS A 436 -20.68 -2.71 16.41
N TRP A 437 -20.73 -3.48 17.50
CA TRP A 437 -19.51 -3.95 18.17
C TRP A 437 -18.55 -4.73 17.25
N GLN A 438 -19.08 -5.45 16.25
CA GLN A 438 -18.29 -6.19 15.25
C GLN A 438 -17.66 -5.32 14.16
N GLU A 439 -18.09 -4.06 14.04
CA GLU A 439 -17.61 -3.11 13.03
C GLU A 439 -16.40 -2.30 13.53
N TYR A 440 -16.10 -2.37 14.83
CA TYR A 440 -14.88 -1.78 15.38
C TYR A 440 -13.66 -2.63 15.04
N PRO A 441 -12.49 -1.98 14.87
CA PRO A 441 -11.23 -2.69 14.91
C PRO A 441 -11.03 -3.50 16.19
N PRO A 442 -10.09 -4.48 16.17
CA PRO A 442 -9.61 -5.13 17.40
C PRO A 442 -9.18 -4.12 18.48
N ASP A 443 -8.60 -2.99 18.08
CA ASP A 443 -8.36 -1.84 18.92
C ASP A 443 -9.34 -0.70 18.58
N ALA A 444 -10.45 -0.65 19.31
CA ALA A 444 -11.45 0.39 19.17
C ALA A 444 -11.00 1.75 19.72
N SER A 445 -10.03 1.77 20.65
CA SER A 445 -9.54 2.99 21.30
C SER A 445 -8.70 3.85 20.36
N HIS A 446 -8.05 3.21 19.38
CA HIS A 446 -7.28 3.89 18.34
C HIS A 446 -8.15 4.78 17.44
N GLY A 447 -9.39 4.38 17.17
CA GLY A 447 -10.29 5.07 16.26
C GLY A 447 -10.19 4.59 14.80
N HIS A 448 -10.94 5.27 13.92
CA HIS A 448 -11.11 4.93 12.52
C HIS A 448 -10.40 5.94 11.61
N TYR A 449 -9.67 5.47 10.62
CA TYR A 449 -9.05 6.36 9.65
C TYR A 449 -10.00 6.71 8.51
N LEU A 450 -10.04 7.99 8.14
CA LEU A 450 -10.62 8.49 6.91
C LEU A 450 -9.54 8.58 5.84
N GLN A 451 -9.91 8.19 4.63
CA GLN A 451 -9.02 8.15 3.48
C GLN A 451 -8.59 9.56 3.07
N PRO A 452 -7.37 9.74 2.55
CA PRO A 452 -6.95 10.96 1.86
C PRO A 452 -7.95 11.44 0.80
N SER A 453 -8.08 12.76 0.67
CA SER A 453 -8.75 13.40 -0.46
C SER A 453 -7.77 13.50 -1.63
N ILE A 454 -8.27 13.38 -2.87
CA ILE A 454 -7.45 13.50 -4.08
C ILE A 454 -7.71 14.87 -4.71
N ILE A 455 -6.67 15.68 -4.82
CA ILE A 455 -6.73 16.99 -5.48
C ILE A 455 -6.00 16.87 -6.82
N SER A 456 -6.74 17.01 -7.91
CA SER A 456 -6.20 17.03 -9.28
C SER A 456 -6.12 18.46 -9.81
N VAL A 457 -4.97 18.84 -10.33
CA VAL A 457 -4.69 20.18 -10.86
C VAL A 457 -3.84 20.10 -12.12
N LEU A 458 -4.03 21.07 -13.02
CA LEU A 458 -3.17 21.29 -14.17
C LEU A 458 -2.31 22.52 -13.89
N LEU A 459 -1.02 22.31 -13.62
CA LEU A 459 -0.10 23.39 -13.30
C LEU A 459 0.45 24.04 -14.58
N PRO A 460 0.54 25.38 -14.65
CA PRO A 460 1.12 26.07 -15.80
C PRO A 460 2.65 26.03 -15.84
N THR A 461 3.31 25.66 -14.73
CA THR A 461 4.77 25.61 -14.60
C THR A 461 5.21 24.33 -13.91
N ALA A 462 6.42 23.87 -14.20
CA ALA A 462 7.01 22.67 -13.58
C ALA A 462 7.95 23.01 -12.40
N ARG A 463 7.65 24.08 -11.66
CA ARG A 463 8.43 24.42 -10.45
C ARG A 463 8.22 23.36 -9.37
N ASN A 464 9.31 22.82 -8.83
CA ASN A 464 9.31 21.72 -7.86
C ASN A 464 8.56 20.46 -8.35
N TYR A 465 8.43 20.29 -9.66
CA TYR A 465 7.69 19.19 -10.28
C TYR A 465 8.66 18.10 -10.74
N THR A 466 8.75 17.00 -10.00
CA THR A 466 9.60 15.85 -10.36
C THR A 466 8.84 14.70 -11.03
N SER A 467 7.51 14.81 -11.13
CA SER A 467 6.70 13.73 -11.68
C SER A 467 6.87 13.53 -13.18
N LEU A 468 6.56 12.30 -13.59
CA LEU A 468 6.71 11.81 -14.95
C LEU A 468 5.60 12.38 -15.85
N PRO A 469 5.91 12.71 -17.12
CA PRO A 469 4.89 12.86 -18.14
C PRO A 469 3.94 11.65 -18.17
N ARG A 470 2.66 11.86 -18.48
CA ARG A 470 1.68 10.76 -18.54
C ARG A 470 2.08 9.69 -19.56
N GLU A 471 2.72 10.08 -20.66
CA GLU A 471 3.15 9.16 -21.73
C GLU A 471 4.54 8.55 -21.47
N ALA A 472 5.31 9.10 -20.52
CA ALA A 472 6.65 8.63 -20.24
C ALA A 472 6.64 7.26 -19.56
N ALA A 473 7.53 6.38 -20.02
CA ALA A 473 7.76 5.07 -19.42
C ALA A 473 8.86 5.15 -18.35
N LEU A 474 9.90 5.95 -18.62
CA LEU A 474 11.12 6.05 -17.82
C LEU A 474 11.29 7.43 -17.20
N PHE A 475 12.06 7.52 -16.12
CA PHE A 475 12.43 8.78 -15.50
C PHE A 475 13.25 9.66 -16.44
N ARG A 476 14.16 9.07 -17.21
CA ARG A 476 14.92 9.83 -18.24
C ARG A 476 14.06 10.48 -19.31
N ASP A 477 12.87 9.95 -19.59
CA ASP A 477 11.93 10.54 -20.56
C ASP A 477 11.33 11.86 -20.04
N SER A 478 11.52 12.18 -18.75
CA SER A 478 11.14 13.47 -18.18
C SER A 478 12.14 14.59 -18.51
N PHE A 479 13.34 14.27 -19.00
CA PHE A 479 14.38 15.26 -19.29
C PHE A 479 14.00 16.09 -20.52
N ASN A 480 14.08 17.42 -20.41
CA ASN A 480 13.66 18.36 -21.45
C ASN A 480 12.20 18.16 -21.95
N ALA A 481 11.36 17.47 -21.18
CA ALA A 481 9.95 17.22 -21.52
C ALA A 481 9.08 18.39 -21.02
N THR A 482 9.11 19.50 -21.75
CA THR A 482 8.21 20.64 -21.51
C THR A 482 6.84 20.37 -22.12
N GLN A 483 5.78 20.49 -21.31
CA GLN A 483 4.40 20.25 -21.74
C GLN A 483 3.70 21.59 -21.95
N PRO A 484 3.35 21.97 -23.20
CA PRO A 484 2.72 23.27 -23.48
C PRO A 484 1.31 23.38 -22.90
N ASP A 485 0.59 22.26 -22.82
CA ASP A 485 -0.78 22.20 -22.28
C ASP A 485 -0.84 22.22 -20.74
N GLY A 486 0.32 22.25 -20.08
CA GLY A 486 0.45 22.24 -18.63
C GLY A 486 0.78 20.86 -18.05
N TYR A 487 1.08 20.85 -16.75
CA TYR A 487 1.58 19.71 -16.00
C TYR A 487 0.49 19.14 -15.10
N PHE A 488 -0.03 17.97 -15.47
CA PHE A 488 -1.04 17.30 -14.65
C PHE A 488 -0.41 16.81 -13.34
N LEU A 489 -1.05 17.13 -12.23
CA LEU A 489 -0.61 16.77 -10.89
C LEU A 489 -1.80 16.27 -10.08
N GLN A 490 -1.58 15.18 -9.35
CA GLN A 490 -2.50 14.72 -8.32
C GLN A 490 -1.78 14.75 -6.98
N LEU A 491 -2.49 15.23 -5.95
CA LEU A 491 -2.02 15.32 -4.59
C LEU A 491 -2.95 14.53 -3.68
N ARG A 492 -2.40 13.72 -2.78
CA ARG A 492 -3.15 13.09 -1.70
C ARG A 492 -3.03 13.93 -0.44
N THR A 493 -4.16 14.31 0.15
CA THR A 493 -4.16 15.02 1.44
C THR A 493 -3.81 14.06 2.59
N GLU A 494 -3.79 14.59 3.80
CA GLU A 494 -3.64 13.79 5.01
C GLU A 494 -4.84 12.84 5.23
N ALA A 495 -4.55 11.62 5.69
CA ALA A 495 -5.55 10.74 6.29
C ALA A 495 -5.96 11.29 7.66
N LEU A 496 -7.24 11.24 7.97
CA LEU A 496 -7.77 11.78 9.23
C LEU A 496 -8.04 10.65 10.20
N LEU A 497 -7.83 10.87 11.49
CA LEU A 497 -8.20 9.92 12.53
C LEU A 497 -9.48 10.38 13.21
N LEU A 498 -10.51 9.54 13.15
CA LEU A 498 -11.83 9.78 13.72
C LEU A 498 -12.06 8.87 14.92
N THR A 499 -12.22 9.45 16.10
CA THR A 499 -12.55 8.71 17.33
C THR A 499 -14.07 8.58 17.47
N LEU A 500 -14.60 7.48 16.93
CA LEU A 500 -16.02 7.15 17.06
C LEU A 500 -16.37 6.77 18.52
N PRO A 501 -17.60 7.04 18.97
CA PRO A 501 -18.03 6.68 20.32
C PRO A 501 -17.96 5.16 20.50
N ILE A 502 -17.26 4.68 21.52
CA ILE A 502 -17.00 3.23 21.72
C ILE A 502 -18.16 2.60 22.50
N PRO A 503 -18.73 1.47 22.04
CA PRO A 503 -19.76 0.76 22.79
C PRO A 503 -19.18 0.06 24.03
N ASP A 504 -20.03 -0.27 24.99
CA ASP A 504 -19.63 -1.09 26.14
C ASP A 504 -19.32 -2.53 25.69
N PHE A 505 -18.03 -2.86 25.55
CA PHE A 505 -17.58 -4.21 25.19
C PHE A 505 -17.74 -5.24 26.32
N SER A 506 -18.01 -4.80 27.56
CA SER A 506 -18.19 -5.71 28.70
C SER A 506 -19.55 -6.41 28.68
N MET A 507 -20.58 -5.78 28.12
CA MET A 507 -21.93 -6.34 28.09
C MET A 507 -22.01 -7.65 27.26
N PRO A 508 -21.50 -7.73 26.01
CA PRO A 508 -21.45 -8.99 25.27
C PRO A 508 -20.63 -10.06 25.99
N TYR A 509 -19.51 -9.69 26.61
CA TYR A 509 -18.67 -10.63 27.36
C TYR A 509 -19.44 -11.27 28.52
N ASN A 510 -20.13 -10.45 29.32
CA ASN A 510 -20.96 -10.94 30.43
C ASN A 510 -22.07 -11.88 29.94
N VAL A 511 -22.71 -11.57 28.80
CA VAL A 511 -23.74 -12.42 28.20
C VAL A 511 -23.15 -13.75 27.71
N ILE A 512 -21.98 -13.74 27.08
CA ILE A 512 -21.29 -14.96 26.63
C ILE A 512 -20.91 -15.83 27.83
N CYS A 513 -20.34 -15.25 28.89
CA CYS A 513 -20.03 -15.98 30.12
C CYS A 513 -21.29 -16.62 30.74
N LEU A 514 -22.41 -15.88 30.80
CA LEU A 514 -23.68 -16.42 31.30
C LEU A 514 -24.21 -17.55 30.41
N ALA A 515 -24.20 -17.39 29.09
CA ALA A 515 -24.65 -18.43 28.18
C ALA A 515 -23.77 -19.69 28.26
N CYS A 516 -22.44 -19.54 28.28
CA CYS A 516 -21.50 -20.64 28.41
C CYS A 516 -21.66 -21.38 29.74
N THR A 517 -21.89 -20.67 30.85
CA THR A 517 -22.14 -21.29 32.15
C THR A 517 -23.46 -22.07 32.17
N VAL A 518 -24.54 -21.54 31.61
CA VAL A 518 -25.82 -22.25 31.47
C VAL A 518 -25.65 -23.51 30.61
N VAL A 519 -24.95 -23.41 29.48
CA VAL A 519 -24.67 -24.57 28.59
C VAL A 519 -23.83 -25.61 29.32
N ALA A 520 -22.79 -25.21 30.05
CA ALA A 520 -21.94 -26.12 30.82
C ALA A 520 -22.73 -26.86 31.91
N LEU A 521 -23.62 -26.15 32.63
CA LEU A 521 -24.49 -26.72 33.66
C LEU A 521 -25.53 -27.68 33.06
N ALA A 522 -26.06 -27.39 31.87
CA ALA A 522 -27.04 -28.23 31.19
C ALA A 522 -26.39 -29.46 30.51
N PHE A 523 -25.16 -29.32 30.02
CA PHE A 523 -24.47 -30.38 29.27
C PHE A 523 -24.28 -31.65 30.11
N GLY A 524 -23.84 -31.51 31.37
CA GLY A 524 -23.62 -32.67 32.25
C GLY A 524 -24.86 -33.55 32.42
N PRO A 525 -26.01 -33.01 32.88
CA PRO A 525 -27.26 -33.76 32.99
C PRO A 525 -27.76 -34.35 31.67
N ILE A 526 -27.75 -33.57 30.58
CA ILE A 526 -28.23 -34.02 29.25
C ILE A 526 -27.34 -35.15 28.72
N HIS A 527 -26.02 -35.01 28.85
CA HIS A 527 -25.07 -36.06 28.47
C HIS A 527 -25.27 -37.31 29.33
N ASN A 528 -25.47 -37.16 30.64
CA ASN A 528 -25.67 -38.29 31.55
C ASN A 528 -26.97 -39.06 31.26
N ILE A 529 -28.06 -38.36 30.95
CA ILE A 529 -29.35 -38.98 30.57
C ILE A 529 -29.24 -39.68 29.21
N SER A 530 -28.58 -39.06 28.23
CA SER A 530 -28.48 -39.59 26.86
C SER A 530 -27.48 -40.75 26.71
N THR A 531 -26.46 -40.83 27.58
CA THR A 531 -25.41 -41.87 27.49
C THR A 531 -25.52 -42.99 28.52
N LYS A 532 -26.28 -42.83 29.62
CA LYS A 532 -26.48 -43.93 30.58
C LYS A 532 -27.35 -45.03 29.99
N LYS A 533 -26.75 -46.21 29.79
CA LYS A 533 -27.51 -47.45 29.62
C LYS A 533 -28.24 -47.80 30.92
N ILE A 534 -29.56 -47.80 30.88
CA ILE A 534 -30.40 -48.29 31.97
C ILE A 534 -30.23 -49.81 32.04
N VAL A 535 -29.41 -50.29 32.99
CA VAL A 535 -29.33 -51.72 33.30
C VAL A 535 -30.32 -52.01 34.41
N ALA A 536 -31.40 -52.72 34.09
CA ALA A 536 -32.34 -53.21 35.08
C ALA A 536 -31.66 -54.29 35.93
N LYS A 537 -31.37 -54.00 37.21
CA LYS A 537 -31.03 -55.05 38.18
C LYS A 537 -32.31 -55.84 38.48
N SER A 538 -32.36 -57.10 38.06
CA SER A 538 -33.36 -58.05 38.54
C SER A 538 -33.26 -58.16 40.06
N LYS A 539 -34.38 -57.99 40.76
CA LYS A 539 -34.49 -58.33 42.19
C LYS A 539 -34.19 -59.83 42.34
N GLU A 540 -33.03 -60.17 42.90
CA GLU A 540 -32.89 -61.49 43.49
C GLU A 540 -33.89 -61.60 44.65
N PRO A 541 -34.63 -62.72 44.75
CA PRO A 541 -35.58 -62.93 45.83
C PRO A 541 -34.84 -63.01 47.17
N LYS A 542 -35.38 -62.32 48.17
CA LYS A 542 -34.93 -62.37 49.57
C LYS A 542 -35.04 -63.82 50.08
N ASP A 543 -33.94 -64.55 50.10
CA ASP A 543 -33.83 -65.75 50.91
C ASP A 543 -33.64 -65.40 52.40
N LYS A 544 -34.37 -66.15 53.22
CA LYS A 544 -34.61 -65.98 54.66
C LYS A 544 -33.33 -66.00 55.52
N PRO A 545 -33.35 -65.38 56.71
CA PRO A 545 -32.16 -65.21 57.54
C PRO A 545 -31.72 -66.56 58.14
N LYS A 546 -30.51 -67.03 57.80
CA LYS A 546 -29.86 -68.12 58.54
C LYS A 546 -29.15 -67.55 59.76
N TRP A 547 -29.85 -67.69 60.89
CA TRP A 547 -29.39 -67.45 62.24
C TRP A 547 -28.35 -68.52 62.62
N GLY A 548 -27.08 -68.30 62.30
CA GLY A 548 -26.06 -69.32 62.53
C GLY A 548 -24.65 -68.99 62.06
N GLN A 549 -24.14 -67.79 62.34
CA GLN A 549 -22.69 -67.51 62.27
C GLN A 549 -22.26 -66.29 63.10
N LYS A 550 -22.94 -66.03 64.21
CA LYS A 550 -22.38 -65.29 65.35
C LYS A 550 -21.88 -66.33 66.34
N ILE A 551 -20.60 -66.66 66.26
CA ILE A 551 -19.67 -67.20 67.28
C ILE A 551 -18.50 -67.81 66.49
N ARG A 552 -17.58 -66.94 66.08
CA ARG A 552 -16.15 -67.23 65.84
C ARG A 552 -15.50 -65.95 65.33
N GLY A 553 -14.70 -65.31 66.17
CA GLY A 553 -13.87 -64.17 65.76
C GLY A 553 -13.70 -63.08 66.81
N TRP A 554 -14.48 -63.10 67.90
CA TRP A 554 -14.20 -62.28 69.08
C TRP A 554 -13.20 -62.98 70.02
N PHE A 555 -12.08 -63.47 69.46
CA PHE A 555 -10.89 -63.90 70.22
C PHE A 555 -9.68 -63.96 69.28
N GLY A 556 -8.60 -63.25 69.64
CA GLY A 556 -7.24 -63.45 69.10
C GLY A 556 -6.78 -62.36 68.13
N LYS A 557 -6.39 -61.17 68.62
CA LYS A 557 -4.98 -60.78 68.83
C LYS A 557 -4.03 -61.14 67.66
N GLY A 558 -3.67 -60.09 66.91
CA GLY A 558 -2.31 -59.76 66.49
C GLY A 558 -1.50 -60.78 65.70
N LYS A 559 -1.25 -60.48 64.41
CA LYS A 559 0.09 -60.56 63.80
C LYS A 559 0.13 -59.90 62.42
N LYS A 560 1.23 -59.18 62.20
CA LYS A 560 1.70 -58.52 60.97
C LYS A 560 1.44 -59.32 59.68
N LYS A 561 1.17 -58.60 58.59
CA LYS A 561 1.82 -58.84 57.29
C LYS A 561 2.01 -57.53 56.53
N VAL A 562 3.23 -57.40 56.01
CA VAL A 562 3.81 -56.35 55.18
C VAL A 562 3.77 -56.84 53.71
N GLU A 563 3.97 -55.90 52.78
CA GLU A 563 4.14 -56.00 51.30
C GLU A 563 2.85 -55.65 50.52
N GLU A 564 2.71 -54.40 50.06
CA GLU A 564 3.19 -53.80 48.77
C GLU A 564 2.37 -54.33 47.58
N VAL A 565 1.69 -53.49 46.78
CA VAL A 565 2.25 -52.51 45.81
C VAL A 565 1.24 -51.37 45.52
N GLU A 566 1.76 -50.14 45.60
CA GLU A 566 1.53 -48.88 44.83
C GLU A 566 0.20 -48.67 44.07
N GLY A 567 -0.48 -47.51 44.10
CA GLY A 567 -0.07 -46.16 44.48
C GLY A 567 -0.64 -45.15 43.47
N GLU A 568 -1.89 -44.69 43.68
CA GLU A 568 -2.48 -43.52 43.03
C GLU A 568 -1.95 -42.22 43.66
N GLY A 569 -1.73 -41.20 42.82
CA GLY A 569 -2.04 -39.81 43.12
C GLY A 569 -0.98 -38.95 43.83
N SER A 570 -0.33 -38.07 43.05
CA SER A 570 0.12 -36.77 43.55
C SER A 570 -0.29 -35.68 42.56
N GLY A 571 -0.86 -34.61 43.10
CA GLY A 571 -1.45 -33.48 42.37
C GLY A 571 -1.91 -32.44 43.39
N ASP A 572 -0.90 -31.86 44.03
CA ASP A 572 -0.94 -30.90 45.12
C ASP A 572 -1.80 -29.66 44.81
N LYS A 573 -2.66 -29.27 45.77
CA LYS A 573 -3.35 -27.98 45.82
C LYS A 573 -3.03 -27.35 47.17
N THR A 574 -2.19 -26.33 47.14
CA THR A 574 -1.85 -25.48 48.27
C THR A 574 -2.97 -24.46 48.51
N GLU A 575 -3.58 -24.51 49.69
CA GLU A 575 -4.43 -23.46 50.26
C GLU A 575 -3.57 -22.30 50.78
N LEU A 576 -4.00 -21.06 50.52
CA LEU A 576 -3.59 -19.88 51.29
C LEU A 576 -4.83 -19.36 52.03
N VAL A 577 -4.76 -19.44 53.35
CA VAL A 577 -5.70 -18.84 54.30
C VAL A 577 -4.99 -17.63 54.91
N GLU A 578 -5.52 -16.42 54.68
CA GLU A 578 -5.16 -15.22 55.45
C GLU A 578 -6.01 -15.19 56.72
N GLY A 579 -5.33 -15.16 57.87
CA GLY A 579 -5.91 -14.87 59.18
C GLY A 579 -5.61 -13.43 59.59
N GLU A 580 -6.55 -12.82 60.29
CA GLU A 580 -6.45 -11.48 60.88
C GLU A 580 -5.24 -11.34 61.82
N LYS A 581 -4.42 -10.32 61.56
CA LYS A 581 -4.17 -9.19 62.48
C LYS A 581 -3.52 -8.02 61.78
#